data_AF-A0A931QMR9-F1
#
_entry.id   AF-A0A931QMR9-F1
#
_cell.length_a   1.000
_cell.length_b   1.000
_cell.length_c   1.000
_cell.angle_alpha   90.00
_cell.angle_beta   90.00
_cell.angle_gamma   90.00
#
_symmetry.space_group_name_H-M   'P 1'
#
loop_
_entity.id
_entity.type
_entity.pdbx_description
1 polymer ?
#
loop_
_entity_poly.entity_id
_entity_poly.type
_entity_poly.pdbx_seq_one_letter_code
_entity_poly.pdbx_strand_id
1 'polypeptide(L)'
;MLTIRLTRKGKKNQPFFKVIVIDKRRSSRGGRAVEVLGYIDPLTKKKKLEKERILYWLKCGAKPSATINNLLIREKIIEGKKIHVSKLKKSKLAKMAAEKATAEKAVEIPSATTPEPAPVAEATANSGVPSEGGKKLIEAPVEEQKQ
;
A
#
# COMPACT_ATOMS: atom_id res chain seq x y z
N MET A 1 5.07 1.27 -8.00
CA MET A 1 3.94 0.88 -7.12
C MET A 1 2.69 1.60 -7.59
N LEU A 2 1.57 0.90 -7.66
CA LEU A 2 0.28 1.52 -7.94
C LEU A 2 -0.14 2.42 -6.77
N THR A 3 -0.67 3.59 -7.09
CA THR A 3 -1.10 4.61 -6.13
C THR A 3 -2.46 5.15 -6.53
N ILE A 4 -3.42 5.12 -5.61
CA ILE A 4 -4.75 5.72 -5.81
C ILE A 4 -4.67 7.18 -5.37
N ARG A 5 -4.97 8.10 -6.30
CA ARG A 5 -4.76 9.53 -6.06
C ARG A 5 -5.75 10.43 -6.79
N LEU A 6 -5.83 11.67 -6.30
CA LEU A 6 -6.54 12.75 -6.97
C LEU A 6 -5.65 13.37 -8.06
N THR A 7 -6.26 13.63 -9.20
CA THR A 7 -5.66 14.40 -10.31
C THR A 7 -6.59 15.53 -10.68
N ARG A 8 -6.08 16.76 -10.63
CA ARG A 8 -6.83 17.96 -11.01
C ARG A 8 -7.04 17.98 -12.53
N LYS A 9 -8.27 18.25 -12.92
CA LYS A 9 -8.76 18.65 -14.23
C LYS A 9 -9.63 19.91 -14.03
N GLY A 10 -10.25 20.41 -15.09
CA GLY A 10 -11.01 21.67 -15.06
C GLY A 10 -10.14 22.93 -15.24
N LYS A 11 -10.78 24.09 -15.24
CA LYS A 11 -10.22 25.38 -15.63
C LYS A 11 -9.51 26.11 -14.46
N LYS A 12 -9.01 27.32 -14.70
CA LYS A 12 -8.68 28.28 -13.63
C LYS A 12 -9.95 28.53 -12.81
N ASN A 13 -9.83 28.60 -11.49
CA ASN A 13 -10.93 28.77 -10.51
C ASN A 13 -12.07 27.72 -10.54
N GLN A 14 -12.03 26.73 -11.44
CA GLN A 14 -12.99 25.62 -11.51
C GLN A 14 -12.25 24.28 -11.37
N PRO A 15 -11.84 23.88 -10.15
CA PRO A 15 -11.14 22.64 -9.90
C PRO A 15 -12.10 21.44 -9.95
N PHE A 16 -11.79 20.45 -10.79
CA PHE A 16 -12.47 19.15 -10.81
C PHE A 16 -11.43 18.06 -10.55
N PHE A 17 -11.70 17.08 -9.68
CA PHE A 17 -10.74 16.03 -9.36
C PHE A 17 -11.20 14.67 -9.85
N LYS A 18 -10.39 14.01 -10.68
CA LYS A 18 -10.58 12.58 -10.98
C LYS A 18 -9.85 11.73 -9.94
N VAL A 19 -10.49 10.67 -9.47
CA VAL A 19 -9.89 9.61 -8.67
C VAL A 19 -9.32 8.58 -9.63
N ILE A 20 -8.01 8.41 -9.63
CA ILE A 20 -7.31 7.54 -10.58
C ILE A 20 -6.37 6.57 -9.90
N VAL A 21 -6.18 5.40 -10.52
CA VAL A 21 -5.06 4.50 -10.25
C VAL A 21 -3.95 4.82 -11.24
N ILE A 22 -2.73 5.02 -10.74
CA ILE A 22 -1.55 5.25 -11.58
C ILE A 22 -0.31 4.67 -10.92
N ASP A 23 0.68 4.22 -11.70
CA ASP A 23 1.99 3.90 -11.13
C ASP A 23 2.70 5.18 -10.65
N LYS A 24 3.35 5.10 -9.49
CA LYS A 24 4.05 6.21 -8.84
C LYS A 24 5.11 6.84 -9.76
N ARG A 25 5.79 6.07 -10.64
CA ARG A 25 6.78 6.62 -11.58
C ARG A 25 6.13 7.48 -12.67
N ARG A 26 4.93 7.11 -13.12
CA ARG A 26 4.13 7.83 -14.14
C ARG A 26 3.29 8.98 -13.56
N SER A 27 3.40 9.26 -12.27
CA SER A 27 2.50 10.15 -11.50
C SER A 27 2.68 11.67 -11.72
N SER A 28 3.24 12.08 -12.87
CA SER A 28 3.21 13.49 -13.29
C SER A 28 1.77 14.00 -13.41
N ARG A 29 1.57 15.32 -13.37
CA ARG A 29 0.27 16.00 -13.15
C ARG A 29 -0.85 15.64 -14.15
N GLY A 30 -0.54 14.96 -15.25
CA GLY A 30 -1.51 14.40 -16.20
C GLY A 30 -1.08 13.08 -16.85
N GLY A 31 -0.21 12.28 -16.21
CA GLY A 31 0.26 11.01 -16.79
C GLY A 31 -0.87 10.00 -17.06
N ARG A 32 -0.64 9.05 -17.98
CA ARG A 32 -1.61 7.99 -18.30
C ARG A 32 -1.97 7.20 -17.03
N ALA A 33 -3.25 7.28 -16.63
CA ALA A 33 -3.85 6.44 -15.61
C ALA A 33 -3.99 4.98 -16.11
N VAL A 34 -4.07 4.03 -15.18
CA VAL A 34 -4.48 2.65 -15.46
C VAL A 34 -6.01 2.59 -15.53
N GLU A 35 -6.68 3.17 -14.54
CA GLU A 35 -8.14 3.20 -14.44
C GLU A 35 -8.62 4.49 -13.75
N VAL A 36 -9.82 4.95 -14.08
CA VAL A 36 -10.50 6.07 -13.42
C VAL A 36 -11.63 5.50 -12.55
N LEU A 37 -11.48 5.60 -11.22
CA LEU A 37 -12.42 5.00 -10.25
C LEU A 37 -13.55 5.95 -9.84
N GLY A 38 -13.58 7.17 -10.40
CA GLY A 38 -14.58 8.17 -10.06
C GLY A 38 -14.08 9.61 -10.12
N TYR A 39 -14.86 10.51 -9.52
CA TYR A 39 -14.58 11.94 -9.48
C TYR A 39 -15.13 12.63 -8.22
N ILE A 40 -14.60 13.83 -7.96
CA ILE A 40 -15.01 14.74 -6.90
C ILE A 40 -15.03 16.15 -7.48
N ASP A 41 -16.18 16.80 -7.36
CA ASP A 41 -16.35 18.23 -7.62
C ASP A 41 -16.48 18.96 -6.26
N PRO A 42 -15.50 19.80 -5.87
CA PRO A 42 -15.56 20.57 -4.62
C PRO A 42 -16.52 21.75 -4.69
N LEU A 43 -16.88 22.25 -5.88
CA LEU A 43 -17.80 23.38 -6.04
C LEU A 43 -19.24 22.92 -5.84
N THR A 44 -19.67 21.91 -6.60
CA THR A 44 -21.02 21.32 -6.45
C THR A 44 -21.14 20.33 -5.28
N LYS A 45 -20.01 20.01 -4.62
CA LYS A 45 -19.87 18.98 -3.56
C LYS A 45 -20.27 17.56 -4.02
N LYS A 46 -20.50 17.35 -5.32
CA LYS A 46 -20.85 16.05 -5.92
C LYS A 46 -19.62 15.16 -6.00
N LYS A 47 -19.80 13.88 -5.72
CA LYS A 47 -18.76 12.84 -5.78
C LYS A 47 -19.38 11.55 -6.32
N LYS A 48 -18.64 10.82 -7.17
CA LYS A 48 -18.98 9.46 -7.59
C LYS A 48 -17.74 8.60 -7.42
N LEU A 49 -17.90 7.44 -6.78
CA LEU A 49 -16.81 6.50 -6.48
C LEU A 49 -17.29 5.07 -6.75
N GLU A 50 -16.58 4.34 -7.61
CA GLU A 50 -16.89 2.94 -7.93
C GLU A 50 -16.31 2.03 -6.84
N LYS A 51 -17.12 1.74 -5.80
CA LYS A 51 -16.70 1.05 -4.57
C LYS A 51 -16.01 -0.29 -4.82
N GLU A 52 -16.59 -1.11 -5.69
CA GLU A 52 -16.10 -2.45 -6.03
C GLU A 52 -14.70 -2.41 -6.66
N ARG A 53 -14.49 -1.50 -7.62
CA ARG A 53 -13.19 -1.30 -8.28
C ARG A 53 -12.16 -0.77 -7.29
N ILE A 54 -12.53 0.12 -6.37
CA ILE A 54 -11.65 0.60 -5.30
C ILE A 54 -11.20 -0.57 -4.41
N LEU A 55 -12.14 -1.43 -3.97
CA LEU A 55 -11.84 -2.61 -3.15
C LEU A 55 -10.95 -3.62 -3.88
N TYR A 56 -11.17 -3.85 -5.18
CA TYR A 56 -10.30 -4.66 -6.03
C TYR A 56 -8.86 -4.13 -6.03
N TRP A 57 -8.66 -2.84 -6.33
CA TRP A 57 -7.31 -2.26 -6.38
C TRP A 57 -6.58 -2.26 -5.03
N LEU A 58 -7.32 -2.14 -3.92
CA LEU A 58 -6.77 -2.26 -2.57
C LEU A 58 -6.28 -3.70 -2.30
N LYS A 59 -7.05 -4.73 -2.70
CA LYS A 59 -6.62 -6.14 -2.64
C LYS A 59 -5.38 -6.39 -3.51
N CYS A 60 -5.26 -5.73 -4.67
CA CYS A 60 -4.05 -5.74 -5.50
C CYS A 60 -2.86 -4.93 -4.93
N GLY A 61 -2.95 -4.41 -3.71
CA GLY A 61 -1.86 -3.69 -3.04
C GLY A 61 -1.65 -2.23 -3.49
N ALA A 62 -2.61 -1.63 -4.20
CA ALA A 62 -2.54 -0.21 -4.55
C ALA A 62 -2.67 0.68 -3.31
N LYS A 63 -1.69 1.55 -3.06
CA LYS A 63 -1.68 2.40 -1.86
C LYS A 63 -2.47 3.69 -2.10
N PRO A 64 -3.49 4.04 -1.27
CA PRO A 64 -4.18 5.32 -1.39
C PRO A 64 -3.33 6.48 -0.83
N SER A 65 -3.43 7.65 -1.45
CA SER A 65 -2.91 8.90 -0.88
C SER A 65 -3.69 9.31 0.38
N ALA A 66 -3.07 10.01 1.33
CA ALA A 66 -3.68 10.35 2.63
C ALA A 66 -5.05 11.05 2.53
N THR A 67 -5.24 11.95 1.55
CA THR A 67 -6.54 12.59 1.29
C THR A 67 -7.60 11.60 0.81
N ILE A 68 -7.22 10.61 -0.01
CA ILE A 68 -8.12 9.55 -0.47
C ILE A 68 -8.41 8.56 0.66
N ASN A 69 -7.42 8.18 1.46
CA ASN A 69 -7.65 7.36 2.65
C ASN A 69 -8.75 7.97 3.55
N ASN A 70 -8.64 9.27 3.84
CA ASN A 70 -9.65 10.00 4.62
C ASN A 70 -11.03 10.06 3.96
N LEU A 71 -11.07 10.13 2.62
CA LEU A 71 -12.32 10.07 1.87
C LEU A 71 -12.96 8.68 1.96
N LEU A 72 -12.20 7.61 1.74
CA LEU A 72 -12.71 6.23 1.80
C LEU A 72 -13.21 5.87 3.21
N ILE A 73 -12.55 6.36 4.26
CA ILE A 73 -13.04 6.29 5.64
C ILE A 73 -14.33 7.10 5.82
N ARG A 74 -14.44 8.30 5.25
CA ARG A 74 -15.66 9.13 5.32
C ARG A 74 -16.86 8.48 4.62
N GLU A 75 -16.63 7.78 3.52
CA GLU A 75 -17.67 7.02 2.79
C GLU A 75 -17.93 5.62 3.37
N LYS A 76 -17.26 5.23 4.47
CA LYS A 76 -17.31 3.89 5.08
C LYS A 76 -16.98 2.75 4.10
N ILE A 77 -16.07 2.98 3.16
CA ILE A 77 -15.57 1.96 2.21
C ILE A 77 -14.39 1.17 2.82
N ILE A 78 -13.62 1.82 3.69
CA ILE A 78 -12.52 1.22 4.46
C ILE A 78 -12.65 1.68 5.90
N GLU A 79 -12.45 0.77 6.86
CA GLU A 79 -12.32 1.10 8.27
C GLU A 79 -10.85 1.43 8.59
N GLY A 80 -10.60 2.56 9.25
CA GLY A 80 -9.24 2.97 9.56
C GLY A 80 -9.12 4.34 10.21
N LYS A 81 -7.92 4.63 10.73
CA LYS A 81 -7.59 5.92 11.35
C LYS A 81 -7.41 6.99 10.27
N LYS A 82 -8.02 8.17 10.49
CA LYS A 82 -7.83 9.34 9.60
C LYS A 82 -6.39 9.86 9.71
N ILE A 83 -5.76 10.12 8.57
CA ILE A 83 -4.38 10.61 8.48
C ILE A 83 -4.41 12.14 8.39
N HIS A 84 -3.69 12.83 9.27
CA HIS A 84 -3.56 14.29 9.18
C HIS A 84 -2.74 14.68 7.94
N VAL A 85 -3.32 15.48 7.05
CA VAL A 85 -2.72 15.78 5.72
C VAL A 85 -1.82 17.02 5.70
N SER A 86 -1.77 17.80 6.80
CA SER A 86 -0.87 18.96 6.85
C SER A 86 0.58 18.53 7.08
N LYS A 87 1.51 19.19 6.40
CA LYS A 87 2.94 18.95 6.55
C LYS A 87 3.41 19.66 7.83
N LEU A 88 3.94 18.92 8.80
CA LEU A 88 4.57 19.50 9.98
C LEU A 88 5.67 20.48 9.55
N LYS A 89 5.76 21.64 10.22
CA LYS A 89 6.84 22.62 10.00
C LYS A 89 8.19 21.90 10.13
N LYS A 90 9.14 22.21 9.23
CA LYS A 90 10.45 21.52 9.16
C LYS A 90 11.22 21.56 10.50
N SER A 91 11.02 22.61 11.30
CA SER A 91 11.54 22.73 12.67
C SER A 91 10.98 21.71 13.67
N LYS A 92 9.69 21.32 13.58
CA LYS A 92 9.15 20.21 14.40
C LYS A 92 9.66 18.86 13.92
N LEU A 93 9.77 18.66 12.60
CA LEU A 93 10.28 17.40 12.05
C LEU A 93 11.76 17.19 12.43
N ALA A 94 12.57 18.25 12.42
CA ALA A 94 13.96 18.21 12.87
C ALA A 94 14.09 17.91 14.38
N LYS A 95 13.26 18.54 15.24
CA LYS A 95 13.23 18.24 16.67
C LYS A 95 12.85 16.79 16.96
N MET A 96 11.79 16.28 16.33
CA MET A 96 11.35 14.88 16.50
C MET A 96 12.34 13.85 15.93
N ALA A 97 13.17 14.22 14.94
CA ALA A 97 14.24 13.36 14.43
C ALA A 97 15.47 13.36 15.36
N ALA A 98 15.83 14.52 15.93
CA ALA A 98 16.91 14.62 16.91
C ALA A 98 16.58 13.81 18.18
N GLU A 99 15.36 13.95 18.71
CA GLU A 99 14.91 13.27 19.93
C GLU A 99 14.89 11.73 19.80
N LYS A 100 14.61 11.21 18.59
CA LYS A 100 14.73 9.77 18.31
C LYS A 100 16.18 9.29 18.22
N ALA A 101 17.07 10.09 17.64
CA ALA A 101 18.49 9.74 17.53
C ALA A 101 19.20 9.69 18.90
N THR A 102 18.76 10.47 19.90
CA THR A 102 19.29 10.37 21.27
C THR A 102 18.81 9.13 22.02
N ALA A 103 17.65 8.56 21.67
CA ALA A 103 17.11 7.37 22.32
C ALA A 103 17.76 6.06 21.83
N GLU A 104 18.13 5.98 20.55
CA GLU A 104 18.78 4.79 19.97
C GLU A 104 20.27 4.67 20.36
N LYS A 105 20.94 5.77 20.75
CA LYS A 105 22.38 5.77 21.07
C LYS A 105 22.75 5.36 22.51
N ALA A 106 21.77 4.91 23.31
CA ALA A 106 21.96 4.57 24.73
C ALA A 106 21.90 3.06 25.04
N VAL A 107 21.73 2.19 24.04
CA VAL A 107 21.43 0.75 24.24
C VAL A 107 22.52 -0.19 23.67
N GLU A 108 23.45 0.29 22.84
CA GLU A 108 24.25 -0.60 21.96
C GLU A 108 25.80 -0.55 22.14
N ILE A 109 26.28 -0.39 23.39
CA ILE A 109 27.64 -0.78 23.81
C ILE A 109 27.52 -1.18 25.29
N PRO A 110 27.68 -2.46 25.72
CA PRO A 110 28.79 -3.35 25.31
C PRO A 110 28.44 -4.85 25.11
N SER A 111 29.05 -5.49 24.11
CA SER A 111 29.68 -6.84 24.21
C SER A 111 30.21 -7.25 22.84
N ALA A 112 31.54 -7.30 22.67
CA ALA A 112 32.20 -7.77 21.46
C ALA A 112 33.29 -8.79 21.83
N THR A 113 32.88 -10.04 21.74
CA THR A 113 33.56 -11.30 22.10
C THR A 113 34.98 -11.48 21.53
N THR A 114 35.79 -12.17 22.33
CA THR A 114 37.08 -12.83 22.04
C THR A 114 37.15 -13.55 20.67
N PRO A 115 38.30 -13.50 19.95
CA PRO A 115 38.55 -14.35 18.80
C PRO A 115 39.20 -15.68 19.20
N GLU A 116 38.66 -16.81 18.70
CA GLU A 116 39.27 -18.14 18.82
C GLU A 116 39.20 -18.87 17.46
N PRO A 117 40.33 -19.28 16.86
CA PRO A 117 40.34 -20.07 15.63
C PRO A 117 41.12 -21.39 15.74
N ALA A 118 40.43 -22.53 15.67
CA ALA A 118 40.99 -23.81 15.19
C ALA A 118 39.87 -24.80 14.77
N PRO A 119 40.02 -25.60 13.68
CA PRO A 119 38.97 -26.52 13.19
C PRO A 119 39.32 -28.02 13.35
N VAL A 120 38.31 -28.89 13.47
CA VAL A 120 38.40 -30.33 13.13
C VAL A 120 37.02 -30.98 12.88
N ALA A 121 36.94 -31.80 11.82
CA ALA A 121 36.31 -33.15 11.67
C ALA A 121 34.93 -33.48 12.35
N GLU A 122 34.08 -34.39 11.87
CA GLU A 122 34.03 -35.22 10.65
C GLU A 122 32.56 -35.69 10.35
N ALA A 123 32.39 -36.51 9.32
CA ALA A 123 31.12 -36.94 8.71
C ALA A 123 30.06 -37.63 9.61
N THR A 124 28.79 -37.51 9.21
CA THR A 124 27.83 -38.63 9.13
C THR A 124 26.71 -38.32 8.13
N ALA A 125 26.37 -39.30 7.30
CA ALA A 125 25.28 -39.24 6.32
C ALA A 125 24.06 -40.04 6.80
N ASN A 126 22.84 -39.66 6.37
CA ASN A 126 21.89 -40.66 5.86
C ASN A 126 20.75 -40.06 5.00
N SER A 127 20.11 -40.95 4.23
CA SER A 127 18.79 -40.90 3.57
C SER A 127 17.73 -39.93 4.15
N GLY A 128 16.76 -39.42 3.38
CA GLY A 128 16.39 -39.70 1.98
C GLY A 128 14.86 -39.69 1.78
N VAL A 129 14.42 -39.87 0.51
CA VAL A 129 13.02 -40.13 0.06
C VAL A 129 12.09 -38.88 -0.05
N PRO A 130 11.26 -38.75 -1.12
CA PRO A 130 10.61 -37.49 -1.51
C PRO A 130 9.07 -37.49 -1.29
N SER A 131 8.42 -36.36 -1.59
CA SER A 131 6.97 -36.33 -1.81
C SER A 131 6.57 -35.40 -2.98
N GLU A 132 5.97 -36.00 -4.01
CA GLU A 132 5.23 -35.26 -5.04
C GLU A 132 3.94 -34.67 -4.46
N GLY A 133 3.61 -33.44 -4.85
CA GLY A 133 2.41 -32.76 -4.41
C GLY A 133 1.85 -31.83 -5.48
N GLY A 134 1.30 -32.40 -6.57
CA GLY A 134 0.81 -31.58 -7.66
C GLY A 134 0.00 -32.30 -8.74
N LYS A 135 -1.32 -32.38 -8.55
CA LYS A 135 -2.31 -32.10 -9.60
C LYS A 135 -3.68 -31.79 -8.99
N LYS A 136 -4.43 -30.96 -9.72
CA LYS A 136 -5.54 -30.14 -9.24
C LYS A 136 -6.79 -30.52 -10.01
N LEU A 137 -7.76 -31.18 -9.36
CA LEU A 137 -9.11 -31.32 -9.93
C LEU A 137 -9.88 -30.02 -9.66
N ILE A 138 -10.24 -29.32 -10.74
CA ILE A 138 -11.33 -28.35 -10.78
C ILE A 138 -12.00 -28.56 -12.14
N GLU A 139 -13.16 -29.20 -12.16
CA GLU A 139 -14.09 -29.04 -13.27
C GLU A 139 -15.55 -29.23 -12.80
N ALA A 140 -16.34 -28.22 -13.14
CA ALA A 140 -17.79 -28.09 -13.12
C ALA A 140 -18.08 -27.08 -14.25
N PRO A 141 -19.29 -26.98 -14.84
CA PRO A 141 -20.59 -27.35 -14.27
C PRO A 141 -21.59 -27.95 -15.31
N VAL A 142 -22.90 -27.75 -15.05
CA VAL A 142 -24.09 -27.84 -15.95
C VAL A 142 -24.97 -29.09 -15.81
N GLU A 143 -26.15 -28.90 -15.17
CA GLU A 143 -27.52 -29.22 -15.64
C GLU A 143 -28.50 -28.75 -14.54
N GLU A 144 -29.24 -27.66 -14.76
CA GLU A 144 -30.59 -27.62 -15.32
C GLU A 144 -31.69 -28.02 -14.31
N GLN A 145 -32.32 -26.99 -13.71
CA GLN A 145 -33.42 -27.16 -12.75
C GLN A 145 -34.76 -27.33 -13.48
N LYS A 146 -35.47 -28.41 -13.15
CA LYS A 146 -36.87 -28.63 -13.49
C LYS A 146 -37.71 -28.68 -12.21
N GLN A 147 -38.59 -27.68 -12.02
CA GLN A 147 -39.97 -27.80 -11.52
C GLN A 147 -40.63 -26.42 -11.47
#